data_AF-H8KA90-F1
#
_entry.id   AF-H8KA90-F1
#
_cell.length_a   1.000
_cell.length_b   1.000
_cell.length_c   1.000
_cell.angle_alpha   90.00
_cell.angle_beta   90.00
_cell.angle_gamma   90.00
#
_symmetry.space_group_name_H-M   'P 1'
#
loop_
_entity.id
_entity.type
_entity.pdbx_description
1 polymer ?
#
loop_
_entity_poly.entity_id
_entity_poly.type
_entity_poly.pdbx_seq_one_letter_code
_entity_poly.pdbx_strand_id
1 'polypeptide(L)' 'MTKSYVIKLTTPFEHIKLYNPIPDIALRSAIIMQAIIDATNTSTKKEATKAEYNAKKWLFENNENFNAICLEIGI' A
#
# COMPACT_ATOMS: atom_id res chain seq x y z
N MET A 1 6.06 -12.61 -23.77
CA MET A 1 6.27 -11.25 -23.24
C MET A 1 5.79 -11.22 -21.80
N THR A 2 6.70 -11.24 -20.84
CA THR A 2 6.38 -11.11 -19.41
C THR A 2 6.03 -9.65 -19.13
N LYS A 3 4.74 -9.35 -18.94
CA LYS A 3 4.31 -8.02 -18.48
C LYS A 3 4.96 -7.77 -17.12
N SER A 4 5.82 -6.75 -17.05
CA SER A 4 6.36 -6.25 -15.80
C SER A 4 5.21 -5.62 -15.01
N TYR A 5 4.74 -6.28 -13.94
CA TYR A 5 3.72 -5.77 -13.01
C TYR A 5 4.32 -4.71 -12.07
N VAL A 6 5.01 -3.72 -12.63
CA VAL A 6 5.54 -2.60 -11.83
C VAL A 6 4.45 -1.55 -11.75
N ILE A 7 3.73 -1.55 -10.63
CA ILE A 7 2.82 -0.46 -10.26
C ILE A 7 3.67 0.81 -10.11
N LYS A 8 3.48 1.79 -10.99
CA LYS A 8 4.13 3.10 -10.88
C LYS A 8 3.47 3.87 -9.74
N LEU A 9 4.12 3.86 -8.58
CA LEU A 9 3.59 4.38 -7.30
C LEU A 9 3.39 5.91 -7.22
N THR A 10 3.95 6.70 -8.14
CA THR A 10 4.06 8.17 -7.96
C THR A 10 2.76 8.94 -8.18
N THR A 11 1.77 8.36 -8.88
CA THR A 11 0.48 9.01 -9.17
C THR A 11 -0.69 8.46 -8.35
N PRO A 12 -0.78 7.15 -8.05
CA PRO A 12 -1.89 6.60 -7.26
C PRO A 12 -1.88 7.09 -5.80
N PHE A 13 -0.70 7.22 -5.17
CA PHE A 13 -0.65 7.47 -3.72
C PHE A 13 -0.92 8.90 -3.28
N GLU A 14 -0.88 9.89 -4.20
CA GLU A 14 -1.39 11.23 -3.87
C GLU A 14 -2.93 11.20 -3.70
N HIS A 15 -3.65 10.31 -4.39
CA HIS A 15 -5.09 10.14 -4.18
C HIS A 15 -5.42 9.57 -2.79
N ILE A 16 -4.54 8.78 -2.18
CA ILE A 16 -4.73 8.25 -0.82
C ILE A 16 -4.77 9.36 0.23
N LYS A 17 -4.05 10.46 -0.01
CA LYS A 17 -4.00 11.60 0.91
C LYS A 17 -5.23 12.51 0.81
N LEU A 18 -6.07 12.32 -0.21
CA LEU A 18 -7.29 13.12 -0.37
C LEU A 18 -8.32 12.71 0.68
N TYR A 19 -8.97 13.69 1.27
CA TYR A 19 -10.08 13.44 2.19
C TYR A 19 -11.21 12.69 1.48
N ASN A 20 -11.69 11.61 2.09
CA ASN A 20 -12.86 10.88 1.63
C ASN A 20 -13.91 10.85 2.76
N PRO A 21 -15.15 11.32 2.51
CA PRO A 21 -16.20 11.34 3.53
C PRO A 21 -16.79 9.96 3.84
N ILE A 22 -16.50 8.94 3.03
CA ILE A 22 -16.96 7.56 3.24
C ILE A 22 -15.97 6.87 4.20
N PRO A 23 -16.37 6.49 5.43
CA PRO A 23 -15.45 5.97 6.44
C PRO A 23 -14.69 4.71 6.00
N ASP A 24 -15.34 3.83 5.25
CA ASP A 24 -14.73 2.59 4.74
C ASP A 24 -13.59 2.87 3.76
N ILE A 25 -13.78 3.86 2.87
CA ILE A 25 -12.73 4.29 1.93
C ILE A 25 -11.60 4.97 2.69
N ALA A 26 -11.92 5.84 3.66
CA ALA A 26 -10.90 6.48 4.50
C ALA A 26 -10.05 5.46 5.27
N LEU A 27 -10.68 4.41 5.81
CA LEU A 27 -9.97 3.32 6.51
C LEU A 27 -9.04 2.56 5.57
N ARG A 28 -9.53 2.16 4.39
CA ARG A 28 -8.73 1.46 3.37
C ARG A 28 -7.55 2.29 2.88
N SER A 29 -7.75 3.58 2.64
CA SER A 29 -6.70 4.54 2.33
C SER A 29 -5.65 4.61 3.45
N ALA A 30 -6.08 4.68 4.72
CA ALA A 30 -5.17 4.71 5.85
C ALA A 30 -4.33 3.42 5.98
N ILE A 31 -4.93 2.25 5.72
CA ILE A 31 -4.22 0.96 5.71
C ILE A 31 -3.12 0.95 4.64
N ILE A 32 -3.43 1.40 3.42
CA ILE A 32 -2.43 1.47 2.35
C ILE A 32 -1.33 2.48 2.69
N MET A 33 -1.69 3.66 3.21
CA MET A 33 -0.73 4.66 3.67
C MET A 33 0.24 4.08 4.72
N GLN A 34 -0.29 3.35 5.71
CA GLN A 34 0.53 2.72 6.75
C GLN A 34 1.47 1.66 6.15
N ALA A 35 0.99 0.84 5.22
CA ALA A 35 1.83 -0.14 4.55
C ALA A 35 2.98 0.52 3.77
N ILE A 36 2.76 1.67 3.13
CA ILE A 36 3.83 2.42 2.46
C ILE A 36 4.86 2.95 3.47
N ILE A 37 4.39 3.49 4.60
CA ILE A 37 5.27 3.95 5.69
C ILE A 37 6.11 2.78 6.22
N ASP A 38 5.48 1.64 6.49
CA ASP A 38 6.18 0.46 7.00
C ASP A 38 7.18 -0.10 5.97
N ALA A 39 6.82 -0.14 4.69
CA ALA A 39 7.69 -0.62 3.62
C ALA A 39 8.89 0.31 3.33
N THR A 40 8.81 1.57 3.73
CA THR A 40 9.90 2.56 3.60
C THR A 40 10.68 2.77 4.90
N ASN A 41 10.33 2.05 5.97
CA ASN A 41 11.02 2.11 7.24
C ASN A 41 12.47 1.58 7.11
N THR A 42 13.44 2.30 7.67
CA THR A 42 14.87 1.97 7.64
C THR A 42 15.44 1.58 9.00
N SER A 43 14.57 1.45 10.02
CA SER A 43 15.00 1.08 11.37
C SER A 43 15.57 -0.34 11.41
N THR A 44 16.66 -0.51 12.16
CA THR A 44 17.30 -1.81 12.39
C THR A 44 16.65 -2.61 13.53
N LYS A 45 15.60 -2.07 14.17
CA LYS A 45 14.85 -2.79 15.22
C LYS A 45 14.14 -3.99 14.60
N LYS A 46 14.22 -5.15 15.26
CA LYS A 46 13.66 -6.42 14.78
C LYS A 46 12.16 -6.32 14.44
N GLU A 47 11.40 -5.60 15.25
CA GLU A 47 9.97 -5.38 15.06
C GLU A 47 9.70 -4.56 13.80
N ALA A 48 10.50 -3.52 13.57
CA ALA A 48 10.39 -2.67 12.39
C ALA A 48 10.77 -3.42 11.11
N THR A 49 11.84 -4.23 11.14
CA THR A 49 12.23 -5.07 10.00
C THR A 49 11.15 -6.10 9.65
N LYS A 50 10.46 -6.67 10.66
CA LYS A 50 9.34 -7.59 10.41
C LYS A 50 8.16 -6.88 9.76
N ALA A 51 7.83 -5.67 10.24
CA ALA A 51 6.75 -4.86 9.65
C ALA A 51 7.07 -4.46 8.21
N GLU A 52 8.30 -3.99 7.95
CA GLU A 52 8.81 -3.64 6.62
C GLU A 52 8.70 -4.82 5.64
N TYR A 53 9.17 -6.00 6.04
CA TYR A 53 9.10 -7.21 5.21
C TYR A 53 7.65 -7.57 4.84
N ASN A 54 6.74 -7.57 5.83
CA ASN A 54 5.34 -7.88 5.59
C ASN A 54 4.66 -6.83 4.70
N ALA A 55 4.97 -5.55 4.90
CA ALA A 55 4.43 -4.47 4.09
C ALA A 55 4.90 -4.54 2.63
N LYS A 56 6.21 -4.79 2.41
CA LYS A 56 6.75 -5.03 1.07
C LYS A 56 6.10 -6.22 0.40
N LYS A 57 5.91 -7.32 1.13
CA LYS A 57 5.20 -8.50 0.65
C LYS A 57 3.78 -8.16 0.18
N TRP A 58 3.06 -7.38 0.98
CA TRP A 58 1.69 -7.00 0.69
C TRP A 58 1.56 -6.03 -0.51
N LEU A 59 2.49 -5.08 -0.63
CA LEU A 59 2.48 -4.05 -1.68
C LEU A 59 3.04 -4.51 -3.04
N PHE A 60 4.05 -5.39 -3.03
CA PHE A 60 4.84 -5.69 -4.23
C PHE A 60 4.73 -7.13 -4.73
N GLU A 61 4.22 -8.06 -3.91
CA GLU A 61 3.85 -9.37 -4.41
C GLU A 61 2.43 -9.36 -4.96
N ASN A 62 2.11 -10.33 -5.82
CA ASN A 62 0.77 -10.46 -6.37
C ASN A 62 -0.22 -10.82 -5.24
N ASN A 63 -0.95 -9.83 -4.74
CA ASN A 63 -1.88 -9.97 -3.63
C ASN A 63 -3.29 -9.54 -4.07
N GLU A 64 -4.19 -10.50 -4.18
CA GLU A 64 -5.57 -10.27 -4.64
C GLU A 64 -6.34 -9.30 -3.74
N ASN A 65 -6.12 -9.38 -2.43
CA ASN A 65 -6.78 -8.48 -1.46
C ASN A 65 -6.29 -7.03 -1.63
N PHE A 66 -4.98 -6.84 -1.85
CA PHE A 66 -4.43 -5.51 -2.11
C PHE A 66 -5.01 -4.92 -3.40
N ASN A 67 -5.05 -5.71 -4.48
CA ASN A 67 -5.63 -5.28 -5.75
C ASN A 67 -7.12 -4.91 -5.61
N ALA A 68 -7.89 -5.70 -4.84
CA ALA A 68 -9.30 -5.40 -4.57
C ALA A 68 -9.47 -4.07 -3.82
N ILE A 69 -8.65 -3.83 -2.79
CA ILE A 69 -8.68 -2.57 -2.03
C ILE A 69 -8.34 -1.38 -2.92
N CYS A 70 -7.31 -1.50 -3.78
CA CYS A 70 -6.94 -0.45 -4.73
C CYS A 70 -8.11 -0.10 -5.67
N LEU A 71 -8.79 -1.11 -6.24
CA LEU A 71 -9.96 -0.92 -7.09
C LEU A 71 -11.12 -0.23 -6.35
N GLU A 72 -11.41 -0.63 -5.11
CA GLU A 72 -12.51 -0.07 -4.31
C GLU A 72 -12.30 1.41 -3.98
N ILE A 73 -11.04 1.84 -3.79
CA ILE A 73 -10.72 3.23 -3.45
C ILE A 73 -10.27 4.06 -4.68
N GLY A 74 -10.25 3.46 -5.87
CA GLY A 74 -10.04 4.15 -7.14
C GLY A 74 -8.58 4.47 -7.49
N ILE A 75 -7.65 3.56 -7.18
CA ILE A 75 -6.21 3.66 -7.50
C ILE A 75 -5.62 2.43 -8.17
#